data_AF-A0A2N1TH86-F1
#
_entry.id   AF-A0A2N1TH86-F1
#
_cell.length_a   1.000
_cell.length_b   1.000
_cell.length_c   1.000
_cell.angle_alpha   90.00
_cell.angle_beta   90.00
_cell.angle_gamma   90.00
#
_symmetry.space_group_name_H-M   'P 1'
#
loop_
_entity.id
_entity.type
_entity.pdbx_description
1 polymer ?
#
loop_
_entity_poly.entity_id
_entity_poly.type
_entity_poly.pdbx_seq_one_letter_code
_entity_poly.pdbx_strand_id
1 'polypeptide(L)'
;MARSTKHAALICSIATVLTLAGIAAGIYFKMPVIVIAGLLPAVVYEAYRTEGVSTIWASWGMLIVLVIEAVFIIKKININIADLASKYIPGLPALDIKLGAPVVMAWFCYILIRRTAGIYTKWLAVVILIGALGLFYALDPSLFNKFAGEGLREGLNRIPVK
;
A
#
# COMPACT_ATOMS: atom_id res chain seq x y z
N MET A 1 -9.85 12.11 12.08
CA MET A 1 -9.37 12.97 13.18
C MET A 1 -8.06 12.37 13.70
N ALA A 2 -7.17 13.14 14.31
CA ALA A 2 -5.83 12.65 14.67
C ALA A 2 -5.46 13.07 16.08
N ARG A 3 -4.80 12.16 16.82
CA ARG A 3 -4.27 12.43 18.16
C ARG A 3 -3.28 13.59 18.20
N SER A 4 -3.08 14.12 19.41
CA SER A 4 -2.13 15.18 19.77
C SER A 4 -0.76 15.01 19.10
N THR A 5 -0.19 16.12 18.65
CA THR A 5 0.92 16.18 17.68
C THR A 5 2.31 16.30 18.30
N LYS A 6 2.47 16.06 19.61
CA LYS A 6 3.78 16.17 20.27
C LYS A 6 4.73 15.12 19.63
N HIS A 7 5.75 15.60 18.91
CA HIS A 7 6.71 14.82 18.08
C HIS A 7 6.17 14.19 16.77
N ALA A 8 4.95 14.51 16.32
CA ALA A 8 4.37 13.88 15.13
C ALA A 8 5.21 14.08 13.86
N ALA A 9 5.77 15.27 13.64
CA ALA A 9 6.61 15.55 12.47
C ALA A 9 7.87 14.68 12.42
N LEU A 10 8.52 14.48 13.56
CA LEU A 10 9.74 13.68 13.67
C LEU A 10 9.43 12.20 13.41
N ILE A 11 8.35 11.67 13.97
CA ILE A 11 7.92 10.27 13.75
C ILE A 11 7.55 10.05 12.28
N CYS A 12 6.77 10.95 11.67
CA CYS A 12 6.44 10.88 10.24
C CYS A 12 7.69 10.92 9.35
N SER A 13 8.69 11.74 9.69
CA SER A 13 9.94 11.83 8.94
C SER A 13 10.74 10.53 9.03
N ILE A 14 10.90 9.97 10.23
CA ILE A 14 11.56 8.67 10.43
C ILE A 14 10.83 7.56 9.67
N ALA A 15 9.50 7.50 9.78
CA ALA A 15 8.69 6.51 9.07
C ALA A 15 8.85 6.63 7.55
N THR A 16 8.90 7.86 7.02
CA THR A 16 9.16 8.12 5.59
C THR A 16 10.51 7.54 5.17
N VAL A 17 11.58 7.84 5.91
CA VAL A 17 12.93 7.35 5.60
C VAL A 17 12.97 5.82 5.65
N LEU A 18 12.39 5.21 6.68
CA LEU A 18 12.35 3.75 6.82
C LEU A 18 11.55 3.08 5.68
N THR A 19 10.41 3.67 5.30
CA THR A 19 9.60 3.14 4.19
C THR A 19 10.35 3.24 2.86
N LEU A 20 10.96 4.38 2.55
CA LEU A 20 11.74 4.54 1.32
C LEU A 20 12.98 3.63 1.28
N ALA A 21 13.69 3.51 2.40
CA ALA A 21 14.82 2.60 2.52
C ALA A 21 14.39 1.13 2.37
N GLY A 22 13.26 0.75 2.97
CA GLY A 22 12.68 -0.58 2.85
C GLY A 22 12.27 -0.92 1.42
N ILE A 23 11.66 0.03 0.70
CA ILE A 23 11.34 -0.12 -0.73
C ILE A 23 12.63 -0.33 -1.54
N ALA A 24 13.60 0.58 -1.39
CA ALA A 24 14.85 0.51 -2.15
C ALA A 24 15.61 -0.80 -1.90
N ALA A 25 15.75 -1.20 -0.63
CA ALA A 25 16.39 -2.44 -0.25
C ALA A 25 15.60 -3.67 -0.73
N GLY A 26 14.28 -3.69 -0.56
CA GLY A 26 13.45 -4.81 -0.98
C GLY A 26 13.44 -5.04 -2.49
N ILE A 27 13.50 -3.96 -3.28
CA ILE A 27 13.66 -4.04 -4.74
C ILE A 27 15.07 -4.55 -5.10
N TYR A 28 16.11 -3.98 -4.49
CA TYR A 28 17.49 -4.35 -4.78
C TYR A 28 17.79 -5.81 -4.45
N PHE A 29 17.35 -6.28 -3.27
CA PHE A 29 17.53 -7.67 -2.83
C PHE A 29 16.46 -8.62 -3.35
N LYS A 30 15.45 -8.13 -4.08
CA LYS A 30 14.29 -8.92 -4.56
C LYS A 30 13.55 -9.66 -3.43
N MET A 31 13.45 -9.01 -2.27
CA MET A 31 12.81 -9.55 -1.07
C MET A 31 11.65 -8.65 -0.64
N PRO A 32 10.40 -8.97 -1.03
CA PRO A 32 9.22 -8.18 -0.66
C PRO A 32 9.01 -8.02 0.84
N VAL A 33 9.50 -8.98 1.66
CA VAL A 33 9.45 -8.91 3.13
C VAL A 33 10.20 -7.70 3.68
N ILE A 34 11.29 -7.27 3.02
CA ILE A 34 12.04 -6.08 3.43
C ILE A 34 11.19 -4.81 3.22
N VAL A 35 10.41 -4.76 2.14
CA VAL A 35 9.47 -3.66 1.88
C VAL A 35 8.43 -3.60 2.99
N ILE A 36 7.83 -4.74 3.35
CA ILE A 36 6.88 -4.83 4.47
C ILE A 36 7.51 -4.36 5.78
N ALA A 37 8.73 -4.80 6.10
CA ALA A 37 9.42 -4.40 7.32
C ALA A 37 9.64 -2.88 7.39
N GLY A 38 10.00 -2.24 6.26
CA GLY A 38 10.14 -0.77 6.18
C GLY A 38 8.82 -0.01 6.24
N LEU A 39 7.72 -0.59 5.75
CA LEU A 39 6.36 -0.04 5.83
C LEU A 39 5.75 -0.13 7.23
N LEU A 40 6.10 -1.17 7.98
CA LEU A 40 5.45 -1.51 9.24
C LEU A 40 5.43 -0.34 10.25
N PRO A 41 6.53 0.42 10.48
CA PRO A 41 6.50 1.56 11.39
C PRO A 41 5.48 2.64 10.97
N ALA A 42 5.33 2.90 9.67
CA ALA A 42 4.37 3.88 9.16
C ALA A 42 2.93 3.40 9.39
N VAL A 43 2.62 2.14 9.06
CA VAL A 43 1.27 1.60 9.21
C VAL A 43 0.87 1.47 10.69
N VAL A 44 1.78 1.04 11.55
CA VAL A 44 1.54 0.96 13.00
C VAL A 44 1.30 2.35 13.59
N TYR A 45 2.12 3.34 13.22
CA TYR A 45 1.92 4.70 13.71
C TYR A 45 0.60 5.30 13.23
N GLU A 46 0.17 5.01 11.99
CA GLU A 46 -1.13 5.43 11.47
C GLU A 46 -2.27 4.84 12.32
N ALA A 47 -2.23 3.53 12.59
CA ALA A 47 -3.23 2.81 13.37
C ALA A 47 -3.35 3.35 14.80
N TYR A 48 -2.22 3.74 15.39
CA TYR A 48 -2.18 4.32 16.72
C TYR A 48 -2.79 5.74 16.80
N ARG A 49 -2.53 6.59 15.79
CA ARG A 49 -2.86 8.02 15.87
C ARG A 49 -4.24 8.40 15.33
N THR A 50 -4.87 7.49 14.59
CA THR A 50 -6.10 7.78 13.84
C THR A 50 -7.32 7.71 14.74
N GLU A 51 -8.13 8.78 14.72
CA GLU A 51 -9.35 8.92 15.52
C GLU A 51 -10.53 9.25 14.61
N GLY A 52 -11.62 8.51 14.71
CA GLY A 52 -12.81 8.66 13.86
C GLY A 52 -13.22 7.33 13.26
N VAL A 53 -14.52 7.01 13.31
CA VAL A 53 -15.02 5.65 13.08
C VAL A 53 -14.54 5.08 11.75
N SER A 54 -14.86 5.74 10.62
CA SER A 54 -14.45 5.27 9.28
C SER A 54 -12.93 5.24 9.08
N THR A 55 -12.20 6.19 9.66
CA THR A 55 -10.74 6.28 9.52
C THR A 55 -10.01 5.27 10.42
N ILE A 56 -10.58 4.91 11.57
CA ILE A 56 -10.09 3.82 12.43
C ILE A 56 -10.20 2.50 11.69
N TRP A 57 -11.35 2.21 11.08
CA TRP A 57 -11.53 1.01 10.26
C TRP A 57 -10.53 0.97 9.10
N ALA A 58 -10.33 2.07 8.39
CA ALA A 58 -9.34 2.13 7.31
C ALA A 58 -7.91 1.89 7.84
N SER A 59 -7.54 2.53 8.95
CA SER A 59 -6.19 2.45 9.49
C SER A 59 -5.85 1.08 10.09
N TRP A 60 -6.76 0.51 10.88
CA TRP A 60 -6.60 -0.85 11.40
C TRP A 60 -6.74 -1.89 10.30
N GLY A 61 -7.62 -1.65 9.32
CA GLY A 61 -7.76 -2.48 8.12
C GLY A 61 -6.44 -2.57 7.35
N MET A 62 -5.73 -1.46 7.14
CA MET A 62 -4.40 -1.48 6.51
C MET A 62 -3.39 -2.31 7.31
N LEU A 63 -3.37 -2.19 8.63
CA LEU A 63 -2.46 -2.97 9.47
C LEU A 63 -2.75 -4.47 9.36
N ILE A 64 -4.03 -4.86 9.42
CA ILE A 64 -4.45 -6.25 9.28
C ILE A 64 -4.05 -6.80 7.90
N VAL A 65 -4.30 -6.03 6.84
CA VAL A 65 -3.92 -6.43 5.47
C VAL A 65 -2.41 -6.62 5.34
N LEU A 66 -1.60 -5.69 5.86
CA LEU A 66 -0.14 -5.79 5.83
C LEU A 66 0.36 -7.04 6.60
N VAL A 67 -0.25 -7.37 7.74
CA VAL A 67 0.10 -8.56 8.53
C VAL A 67 -0.28 -9.84 7.79
N ILE A 68 -1.48 -9.90 7.19
CA ILE A 68 -1.91 -11.05 6.38
C ILE A 68 -0.96 -11.24 5.19
N GLU A 69 -0.60 -10.16 4.51
CA GLU A 69 0.33 -10.18 3.39
C GLU A 69 1.71 -10.68 3.82
N ALA A 70 2.23 -10.20 4.96
CA ALA A 70 3.48 -10.70 5.54
C ALA A 70 3.44 -12.22 5.75
N VAL A 71 2.33 -12.74 6.30
CA VAL A 71 2.14 -14.18 6.51
C VAL A 71 2.13 -14.93 5.17
N PHE A 72 1.45 -14.43 4.15
CA PHE A 72 1.38 -15.07 2.83
C PHE A 72 2.75 -15.12 2.14
N ILE A 73 3.53 -14.05 2.24
CA ILE A 73 4.87 -13.99 1.65
C ILE A 73 5.84 -14.91 2.41
N ILE A 74 5.85 -14.86 3.75
CA ILE A 74 6.74 -15.68 4.59
C ILE A 74 6.43 -17.17 4.44
N LYS A 75 5.14 -17.55 4.43
CA LYS A 75 4.72 -18.96 4.25
C LYS A 75 4.77 -19.42 2.80
N LYS A 76 5.15 -18.55 1.85
CA LYS A 76 5.20 -18.84 0.41
C LYS A 76 3.88 -19.41 -0.13
N ILE A 77 2.75 -18.94 0.40
CA ILE A 77 1.42 -19.34 -0.05
C ILE A 77 1.16 -18.63 -1.37
N ASN A 78 1.06 -19.37 -2.49
CA ASN A 78 0.67 -18.80 -3.78
C ASN A 78 -0.74 -19.28 -4.08
N ILE A 79 -1.71 -18.36 -4.02
CA ILE A 79 -3.09 -18.65 -4.42
C ILE A 79 -3.34 -17.84 -5.68
N ASN A 80 -3.49 -18.54 -6.79
CA ASN A 80 -3.82 -17.92 -8.05
C ASN A 80 -5.33 -17.62 -8.10
N ILE A 81 -5.67 -16.33 -8.16
CA ILE A 81 -7.06 -15.87 -8.28
C ILE A 81 -7.66 -16.37 -9.60
N ALA A 82 -6.87 -16.51 -10.66
CA ALA A 82 -7.34 -17.04 -11.93
C ALA A 82 -7.86 -18.47 -11.80
N ASP A 83 -7.25 -19.30 -10.95
CA ASP A 83 -7.72 -20.68 -10.76
C ASP A 83 -9.06 -20.71 -10.02
N LEU A 84 -9.29 -19.78 -9.08
CA LEU A 84 -10.58 -19.62 -8.39
C LEU A 84 -11.66 -18.96 -9.26
N ALA A 85 -11.27 -17.99 -10.08
CA ALA A 85 -12.18 -17.16 -10.86
C ALA A 85 -12.43 -17.70 -12.28
N SER A 86 -11.59 -18.60 -12.80
CA SER A 86 -11.74 -19.23 -14.13
C SER A 86 -13.08 -19.93 -14.30
N LYS A 87 -13.70 -20.38 -13.21
CA LYS A 87 -15.05 -20.95 -13.20
C LYS A 87 -16.15 -19.93 -13.56
N TYR A 88 -15.90 -18.64 -13.36
CA TYR A 88 -16.87 -17.56 -13.55
C TYR A 88 -16.47 -16.58 -14.67
N ILE A 89 -15.17 -16.37 -14.90
CA ILE A 89 -14.66 -15.43 -15.90
C ILE A 89 -13.52 -16.11 -16.69
N PRO A 90 -13.81 -16.65 -17.89
CA PRO A 90 -12.78 -17.20 -18.76
C PRO A 90 -11.84 -16.10 -19.27
N GLY A 91 -10.54 -16.38 -19.31
CA GLY A 91 -9.51 -15.47 -19.83
C GLY A 91 -8.88 -14.51 -18.82
N LEU A 92 -9.11 -14.70 -17.51
CA LEU A 92 -8.47 -13.89 -16.47
C LEU A 92 -6.94 -14.14 -16.45
N PRO A 93 -6.09 -13.10 -16.44
CA PRO A 93 -4.64 -13.29 -16.28
C PRO A 93 -4.34 -13.94 -14.94
N ALA A 94 -3.28 -14.77 -14.90
CA ALA A 94 -2.78 -15.34 -13.65
C ALA A 94 -2.43 -14.20 -12.69
N LEU A 95 -3.19 -14.09 -11.61
CA LEU A 95 -3.07 -13.03 -10.63
C LEU A 95 -2.90 -13.68 -9.26
N ASP A 96 -1.75 -13.48 -8.63
CA ASP A 96 -1.53 -13.99 -7.27
C ASP A 96 -2.32 -13.12 -6.27
N ILE A 97 -2.95 -13.78 -5.29
CA ILE A 97 -3.67 -13.13 -4.20
C ILE A 97 -2.84 -12.09 -3.46
N LYS A 98 -1.51 -12.24 -3.44
CA LYS A 98 -0.57 -11.28 -2.85
C LYS A 98 -0.67 -9.89 -3.47
N LEU A 99 -1.01 -9.79 -4.77
CA LEU A 99 -1.19 -8.50 -5.44
C LEU A 99 -2.46 -7.78 -4.99
N GLY A 100 -3.42 -8.49 -4.38
CA GLY A 100 -4.63 -7.89 -3.83
C GLY A 100 -4.37 -7.03 -2.60
N ALA A 101 -3.40 -7.41 -1.75
CA ALA A 101 -3.13 -6.70 -0.51
C ALA A 101 -2.65 -5.25 -0.72
N PRO A 102 -1.65 -4.96 -1.58
CA PRO A 102 -1.25 -3.59 -1.88
C PRO A 102 -2.37 -2.75 -2.49
N VAL A 103 -3.26 -3.36 -3.28
CA VAL A 103 -4.42 -2.67 -3.88
C VAL A 103 -5.44 -2.28 -2.79
N VAL A 104 -5.76 -3.20 -1.87
CA VAL A 104 -6.65 -2.92 -0.74
C VAL A 104 -6.04 -1.86 0.18
N MET A 105 -4.72 -1.89 0.42
CA MET A 105 -4.02 -0.84 1.16
C MET A 105 -4.13 0.52 0.47
N ALA A 106 -3.94 0.58 -0.85
CA ALA A 106 -4.10 1.81 -1.62
C ALA A 106 -5.53 2.37 -1.50
N TRP A 107 -6.55 1.51 -1.51
CA TRP A 107 -7.94 1.90 -1.27
C TRP A 107 -8.16 2.51 0.12
N PHE A 108 -7.61 1.89 1.17
CA PHE A 108 -7.69 2.47 2.52
C PHE A 108 -6.92 3.78 2.65
N CYS A 109 -5.76 3.91 2.00
CA CYS A 109 -5.02 5.18 1.92
C CYS A 109 -5.88 6.28 1.28
N TYR A 110 -6.58 5.97 0.17
CA TYR A 110 -7.50 6.90 -0.47
C TYR A 110 -8.60 7.37 0.50
N ILE A 111 -9.21 6.45 1.26
CA ILE A 111 -10.20 6.80 2.29
C ILE A 111 -9.60 7.75 3.34
N LEU A 112 -8.40 7.46 3.85
CA LEU A 112 -7.74 8.29 4.87
C LEU A 112 -7.40 9.69 4.36
N ILE A 113 -6.88 9.81 3.14
CA ILE A 113 -6.54 11.09 2.51
C ILE A 113 -7.79 11.96 2.33
N ARG A 114 -8.91 11.36 1.93
CA ARG A 114 -10.17 12.07 1.66
C ARG A 114 -10.96 12.41 2.92
N ARG A 115 -10.94 11.53 3.93
CA ARG A 115 -11.80 11.65 5.13
C ARG A 115 -11.10 12.27 6.34
N THR A 116 -9.79 12.48 6.30
CA THR A 116 -9.03 13.04 7.43
C THR A 116 -8.64 14.50 7.19
N ALA A 117 -8.81 15.37 8.19
CA ALA A 117 -8.31 16.75 8.15
C ALA A 117 -6.86 16.91 8.66
N GLY A 118 -6.35 15.94 9.42
CA GLY A 118 -5.02 16.00 10.03
C GLY A 118 -3.89 15.90 9.01
N ILE A 119 -3.00 16.91 8.97
CA ILE A 119 -1.90 17.00 8.01
C ILE A 119 -0.96 15.79 8.07
N TYR A 120 -0.62 15.34 9.27
CA TYR A 120 0.32 14.23 9.47
C TYR A 120 -0.28 12.85 9.14
N THR A 121 -1.60 12.67 9.32
CA THR A 121 -2.29 11.45 8.85
C THR A 121 -2.32 11.42 7.33
N LYS A 122 -2.61 12.54 6.67
CA LYS A 122 -2.50 12.61 5.20
C LYS A 122 -1.08 12.33 4.72
N TRP A 123 -0.07 12.89 5.38
CA TRP A 123 1.33 12.60 5.08
C TRP A 123 1.58 11.09 5.17
N LEU A 124 1.27 10.48 6.31
CA LEU A 124 1.56 9.07 6.53
C LEU A 124 0.79 8.17 5.56
N ALA A 125 -0.48 8.49 5.27
CA ALA A 125 -1.25 7.80 4.24
C ALA A 125 -0.62 7.90 2.84
N VAL A 126 -0.02 9.04 2.48
CA VAL A 126 0.74 9.18 1.22
C VAL A 126 2.01 8.32 1.23
N VAL A 127 2.73 8.28 2.35
CA VAL A 127 3.93 7.43 2.51
C VAL A 127 3.57 5.95 2.41
N ILE A 128 2.49 5.53 3.08
CA ILE A 128 1.99 4.15 3.02
C ILE A 128 1.52 3.83 1.60
N LEU A 129 0.88 4.75 0.89
CA LEU A 129 0.49 4.58 -0.50
C LEU A 129 1.71 4.35 -1.41
N ILE A 130 2.77 5.15 -1.26
CA ILE A 130 4.05 4.94 -1.97
C ILE A 130 4.64 3.57 -1.61
N GLY A 131 4.61 3.21 -0.32
CA GLY A 131 4.99 1.89 0.16
C GLY A 131 4.22 0.76 -0.52
N ALA A 132 2.89 0.85 -0.60
CA ALA A 132 2.04 -0.14 -1.24
C ALA A 132 2.37 -0.29 -2.73
N LEU A 133 2.61 0.82 -3.44
CA LEU A 133 3.07 0.79 -4.84
C LEU A 133 4.45 0.11 -4.95
N GLY A 134 5.38 0.42 -4.03
CA GLY A 134 6.69 -0.22 -3.97
C GLY A 134 6.60 -1.72 -3.69
N LEU A 135 5.67 -2.14 -2.82
CA LEU A 135 5.41 -3.55 -2.51
C LEU A 135 4.80 -4.27 -3.71
N PHE A 136 3.83 -3.65 -4.40
CA PHE A 136 3.27 -4.17 -5.64
C PHE A 136 4.36 -4.39 -6.69
N TYR A 137 5.24 -3.39 -6.88
CA TYR A 137 6.37 -3.52 -7.80
C TYR A 137 7.35 -4.62 -7.37
N ALA A 138 7.63 -4.77 -6.08
CA ALA A 138 8.51 -5.82 -5.57
C ALA A 138 7.91 -7.24 -5.75
N LEU A 139 6.58 -7.37 -5.75
CA LEU A 139 5.88 -8.62 -6.00
C LEU A 139 5.86 -8.98 -7.49
N ASP A 140 5.44 -8.06 -8.35
CA ASP A 140 5.42 -8.26 -9.81
C ASP A 140 5.71 -6.95 -10.57
N PRO A 141 6.98 -6.74 -10.97
CA PRO A 141 7.38 -5.58 -11.77
C PRO A 141 6.68 -5.52 -13.13
N SER A 142 6.35 -6.67 -13.72
CA SER A 142 5.79 -6.75 -15.08
C SER A 142 4.35 -6.28 -15.11
N LEU A 143 3.54 -6.70 -14.12
CA LEU A 143 2.17 -6.22 -13.95
C LEU A 143 2.15 -4.76 -13.54
N PHE A 144 3.06 -4.33 -12.66
CA PHE A 144 3.15 -2.92 -12.28
C PHE A 144 3.36 -2.02 -13.49
N ASN A 145 4.32 -2.35 -14.36
CA ASN A 145 4.64 -1.54 -15.53
C ASN A 145 3.48 -1.46 -16.53
N LYS A 146 2.68 -2.53 -16.66
CA LYS A 146 1.45 -2.51 -17.49
C LYS A 146 0.43 -1.54 -16.92
N PHE A 147 0.08 -1.67 -15.64
CA PHE A 147 -0.94 -0.81 -15.02
C PHE A 147 -0.50 0.64 -14.86
N ALA A 148 0.76 0.87 -14.48
CA ALA A 148 1.32 2.22 -14.37
C ALA A 148 1.34 2.91 -15.74
N GLY A 149 1.73 2.20 -16.80
CA GLY A 149 1.70 2.71 -18.17
C GLY A 149 0.30 3.13 -18.61
N GLU A 150 -0.70 2.26 -18.45
CA GLU A 150 -2.08 2.57 -18.82
C GLU A 150 -2.69 3.69 -17.95
N GLY A 151 -2.44 3.67 -16.64
CA GLY A 151 -2.92 4.71 -15.73
C GLY A 151 -2.34 6.09 -16.04
N LEU A 152 -1.06 6.16 -16.39
CA LEU A 152 -0.42 7.41 -16.81
C LEU A 152 -0.98 7.90 -18.15
N ARG A 153 -1.21 7.01 -19.11
CA ARG A 153 -1.82 7.36 -20.41
C ARG A 153 -3.22 7.95 -20.24
N GLU A 154 -4.07 7.31 -19.45
CA GLU A 154 -5.41 7.82 -19.13
C GLU A 154 -5.37 9.15 -18.38
N GLY A 155 -4.43 9.32 -17.45
CA GLY A 155 -4.22 10.57 -16.74
C GLY A 155 -3.81 11.71 -17.67
N LEU A 156 -2.84 11.46 -18.55
CA LEU A 156 -2.36 12.42 -19.54
C LEU A 156 -3.47 12.80 -20.55
N ASN A 157 -4.27 11.84 -21.00
CA ASN A 157 -5.38 12.07 -21.92
C ASN A 157 -6.48 12.97 -21.33
N ARG A 158 -6.58 13.08 -20.00
CA ARG A 158 -7.53 13.97 -19.32
C ARG A 158 -7.00 15.37 -19.03
N ILE A 159 -5.71 15.62 -19.24
CA ILE A 159 -5.14 16.97 -19.13
C ILE A 159 -5.36 17.64 -20.50
N PRO A 160 -6.19 18.70 -20.59
CA PRO A 160 -6.28 19.46 -21.82
C PRO A 160 -4.92 20.10 -22.08
N VAL A 161 -4.17 19.54 -23.02
CA VAL A 161 -2.98 20.17 -23.57
C VAL A 161 -3.47 21.42 -24.31
N LYS A 162 -3.24 22.59 -23.71
CA LYS A 162 -3.34 23.88 -24.42
C LYS A 162 -2.11 24.09 -25.28
#